data_AF-A0A9D6W1G0-F1
#
_entry.id   AF-A0A9D6W1G0-F1
#
_cell.length_a   1.000
_cell.length_b   1.000
_cell.length_c   1.000
_cell.angle_alpha   90.00
_cell.angle_beta   90.00
_cell.angle_gamma   90.00
#
_symmetry.space_group_name_H-M   'P 1'
#
loop_
_entity.id
_entity.type
_entity.pdbx_description
1 polymer ?
#
loop_
_entity_poly.entity_id
_entity_poly.type
_entity_poly.pdbx_seq_one_letter_code
_entity_poly.pdbx_strand_id
1 'polypeptide(L)'
;MGAGDLARRFPWARFLKFCIVGGSGVFVNYGVYLPLTRWLHVLEESSQALSIAVSILTNFVLNEVWTFRDRRSGGAGGFFRRLSQFYLVSLVGAAIQWGVAMPLCYRTLGVPDMLAVLIGIGVATGWNFLLNLIWTWKKSSAATPKPPTA
;
A
#
# COMPACT_ATOMS: atom_id res chain seq x y z
N MET A 1 -18.48 -15.74 21.92
CA MET A 1 -17.86 -15.09 20.73
C MET A 1 -16.42 -15.58 20.63
N GLY A 2 -16.15 -16.53 19.75
CA GLY A 2 -14.85 -17.19 19.66
C GLY A 2 -13.86 -16.41 18.79
N ALA A 3 -12.58 -16.39 19.18
CA ALA A 3 -11.49 -15.80 18.41
C ALA A 3 -11.41 -16.31 16.94
N GLY A 4 -12.06 -17.45 16.63
CA GLY A 4 -12.19 -17.99 15.28
C GLY A 4 -13.06 -17.18 14.30
N ASP A 5 -14.00 -16.36 14.78
CA ASP A 5 -14.85 -15.53 13.91
C ASP A 5 -14.14 -14.26 13.39
N LEU A 6 -13.13 -13.77 14.13
CA LEU A 6 -12.27 -12.68 13.64
C LEU A 6 -11.34 -13.17 12.52
N ALA A 7 -10.83 -14.40 12.63
CA ALA A 7 -9.98 -15.01 11.60
C ALA A 7 -10.75 -15.31 10.29
N ARG A 8 -12.05 -15.65 10.37
CA ARG A 8 -12.92 -15.87 9.19
C ARG A 8 -13.28 -14.59 8.41
N ARG A 9 -13.03 -13.40 8.98
CA ARG A 9 -13.36 -12.09 8.37
C ARG A 9 -12.16 -11.35 7.76
N PHE A 10 -10.93 -11.83 8.00
CA PHE A 10 -9.75 -11.22 7.41
C PHE A 10 -9.70 -11.51 5.91
N PRO A 11 -9.62 -10.49 5.03
CA PRO A 11 -9.60 -10.69 3.59
C PRO A 11 -8.20 -11.10 3.12
N TRP A 12 -7.75 -12.30 3.51
CA TRP A 12 -6.44 -12.87 3.16
C TRP A 12 -6.16 -12.83 1.66
N ALA A 13 -7.16 -13.15 0.83
CA ALA A 13 -7.02 -13.05 -0.63
C ALA A 13 -6.70 -11.63 -1.12
N ARG A 14 -7.21 -10.58 -0.44
CA ARG A 14 -6.88 -9.19 -0.79
C ARG A 14 -5.52 -8.80 -0.25
N PHE A 15 -5.12 -9.32 0.91
CA PHE A 15 -3.79 -9.12 1.47
C PHE A 15 -2.73 -9.71 0.54
N LEU A 16 -2.90 -10.96 0.09
CA LEU A 16 -1.98 -11.55 -0.89
C LEU A 16 -1.93 -10.76 -2.19
N LYS A 17 -3.08 -10.34 -2.75
CA LYS A 17 -3.10 -9.47 -3.94
C LYS A 17 -2.35 -8.16 -3.70
N PHE A 18 -2.55 -7.53 -2.54
CA PHE A 18 -1.84 -6.31 -2.16
C PHE A 18 -0.33 -6.52 -2.08
N CYS A 19 0.12 -7.63 -1.48
CA CYS A 19 1.54 -7.99 -1.43
C CYS A 19 2.11 -8.29 -2.82
N ILE A 20 1.37 -8.99 -3.68
CA ILE A 20 1.78 -9.27 -5.07
C ILE A 20 1.92 -7.97 -5.85
N VAL A 21 0.94 -7.06 -5.74
CA VAL A 21 0.99 -5.74 -6.37
C VAL A 21 2.17 -4.95 -5.81
N GLY A 22 2.32 -4.86 -4.48
CA GLY A 22 3.43 -4.17 -3.83
C GLY A 22 4.80 -4.68 -4.29
N GLY A 23 4.96 -6.00 -4.39
CA GLY A 23 6.16 -6.64 -4.94
C GLY A 23 6.38 -6.30 -6.41
N SER A 24 5.32 -6.28 -7.23
CA SER A 24 5.41 -5.85 -8.64
C SER A 24 5.89 -4.40 -8.78
N GLY A 25 5.52 -3.53 -7.84
CA GLY A 25 5.97 -2.14 -7.80
C GLY A 25 7.49 -1.99 -7.66
N VAL A 26 8.16 -2.95 -7.01
CA VAL A 26 9.64 -2.98 -6.92
C VAL A 26 10.25 -3.17 -8.31
N PHE A 27 9.74 -4.12 -9.08
CA PHE A 27 10.19 -4.35 -10.46
C PHE A 27 9.91 -3.14 -11.36
N VAL A 28 8.75 -2.50 -11.21
CA VAL A 28 8.41 -1.27 -11.94
C VAL A 28 9.37 -0.13 -11.55
N ASN A 29 9.68 0.03 -10.26
CA ASN A 29 10.61 1.04 -9.79
C ASN A 29 11.99 0.88 -10.43
N TYR A 30 12.58 -0.32 -10.35
CA TYR A 30 13.87 -0.60 -10.99
C TYR A 30 13.79 -0.48 -12.52
N GLY A 31 12.69 -0.94 -13.12
CA GLY A 31 12.47 -0.87 -14.57
C GLY A 31 12.38 0.55 -15.12
N VAL A 32 11.98 1.53 -14.31
CA VAL A 32 12.00 2.96 -14.66
C VAL A 32 13.33 3.60 -14.29
N TYR A 33 13.90 3.25 -13.12
CA TYR A 33 15.14 3.83 -12.62
C TYR A 33 16.35 3.54 -13.51
N LEU A 34 16.49 2.28 -13.95
CA LEU A 34 17.60 1.80 -14.78
C LEU A 34 17.72 2.57 -16.11
N PRO A 35 16.68 2.67 -16.96
CA PRO A 35 16.79 3.41 -18.22
C PRO A 35 16.94 4.92 -18.00
N LEU A 36 16.32 5.51 -16.98
CA LEU A 36 16.47 6.95 -16.71
C LEU A 36 17.91 7.34 -16.36
N THR A 37 18.56 6.52 -15.52
CA THR A 37 19.96 6.77 -15.10
C THR A 37 20.96 6.33 -16.15
N ARG A 38 20.77 5.17 -16.77
CA ARG A 38 21.75 4.57 -17.70
C ARG A 38 21.64 5.10 -19.13
N TRP A 39 20.45 5.48 -19.60
CA TRP A 39 20.24 5.84 -21.01
C TRP A 39 19.96 7.32 -21.19
N LEU A 40 19.22 7.94 -20.28
CA LEU A 40 18.91 9.37 -20.35
C LEU A 40 19.88 10.26 -19.56
N HIS A 41 20.80 9.68 -18.76
CA HIS A 41 21.74 10.41 -17.89
C HIS A 41 21.07 11.50 -17.04
N VAL A 42 19.82 11.27 -16.63
CA VAL A 42 19.10 12.18 -15.72
C VAL A 42 19.77 12.07 -14.35
N LEU A 43 19.80 13.18 -13.59
CA LEU A 43 20.30 13.18 -12.21
C LEU A 43 19.69 12.02 -11.41
N GLU A 44 20.52 11.33 -10.65
CA GLU A 44 20.11 10.13 -9.89
C GLU A 44 18.95 10.44 -8.94
N GLU A 45 18.96 11.59 -8.30
CA GLU A 45 17.89 12.03 -7.39
C GLU A 45 16.55 12.20 -8.12
N SER A 46 16.57 12.84 -9.30
CA SER A 46 15.36 13.06 -10.11
C SER A 46 14.82 11.73 -10.64
N SER A 47 15.72 10.85 -11.09
CA SER A 47 15.39 9.50 -11.56
C SER A 47 14.76 8.66 -10.47
N GLN A 48 15.27 8.75 -9.24
CA GLN A 48 14.74 8.05 -8.09
C GLN A 48 13.35 8.57 -7.71
N ALA A 49 13.17 9.89 -7.62
CA ALA A 49 11.87 10.48 -7.34
C ALA A 49 10.81 10.10 -8.39
N LEU A 50 11.16 10.16 -9.68
CA LEU A 50 10.25 9.80 -10.76
C LEU A 50 9.88 8.32 -10.72
N SER A 51 10.87 7.44 -10.49
CA SER A 51 10.66 5.99 -10.41
C SER A 51 9.78 5.61 -9.21
N ILE A 52 9.94 6.30 -8.08
CA ILE A 52 9.08 6.12 -6.91
C ILE A 52 7.66 6.56 -7.23
N ALA A 53 7.49 7.73 -7.85
CA ALA A 53 6.17 8.25 -8.24
C ALA A 53 5.44 7.28 -9.19
N VAL A 54 6.13 6.78 -10.22
CA VAL A 54 5.56 5.81 -11.18
C VAL A 54 5.23 4.49 -10.48
N SER A 55 6.12 3.97 -9.64
CA SER A 55 5.87 2.74 -8.88
C SER A 55 4.63 2.85 -7.97
N ILE A 56 4.49 3.96 -7.24
CA ILE A 56 3.33 4.23 -6.38
C ILE A 56 2.05 4.31 -7.23
N LEU A 57 2.10 5.01 -8.36
CA LEU A 57 0.94 5.15 -9.25
C LEU A 57 0.52 3.79 -9.83
N THR A 58 1.46 2.99 -10.30
CA THR A 58 1.20 1.65 -10.81
C THR A 58 0.62 0.76 -9.71
N ASN A 59 1.21 0.76 -8.51
CA ASN A 59 0.68 0.02 -7.37
C ASN A 59 -0.74 0.44 -7.00
N PHE A 60 -1.05 1.73 -7.06
CA PHE A 60 -2.40 2.24 -6.81
C PHE A 60 -3.38 1.77 -7.88
N VAL A 61 -3.03 1.91 -9.16
CA VAL A 61 -3.89 1.52 -10.30
C VAL A 61 -4.16 0.01 -10.27
N LEU A 62 -3.15 -0.82 -10.06
CA LEU A 62 -3.33 -2.26 -9.92
C LEU A 62 -4.22 -2.60 -8.72
N ASN A 63 -4.02 -1.93 -7.57
CA ASN A 63 -4.89 -2.16 -6.41
C ASN A 63 -6.34 -1.69 -6.66
N GLU A 64 -6.56 -0.58 -7.37
CA GLU A 64 -7.90 -0.10 -7.70
C GLU A 64 -8.61 -1.02 -8.71
N VAL A 65 -7.91 -1.49 -9.75
CA VAL A 65 -8.49 -2.29 -10.84
C VAL A 65 -8.62 -3.77 -10.48
N TRP A 66 -7.71 -4.32 -9.67
CA TRP A 66 -7.65 -5.75 -9.37
C TRP A 66 -8.03 -6.10 -7.93
N THR A 67 -7.46 -5.41 -6.94
CA THR A 67 -7.69 -5.72 -5.51
C THR A 67 -9.04 -5.19 -5.01
N PHE A 68 -9.45 -4.01 -5.47
CA PHE A 68 -10.63 -3.29 -4.99
C PHE A 68 -11.63 -2.93 -6.09
N ARG A 69 -11.64 -3.69 -7.20
CA ARG A 69 -12.56 -3.49 -8.34
C ARG A 69 -14.02 -3.27 -7.91
N ASP A 70 -14.48 -4.05 -6.93
CA ASP A 70 -15.87 -4.03 -6.44
C ASP A 70 -16.23 -2.79 -5.59
N ARG A 71 -15.25 -1.93 -5.29
CA ARG A 71 -15.41 -0.75 -4.41
C ARG A 71 -15.12 0.57 -5.14
N ARG A 72 -15.05 0.54 -6.46
CA ARG A 72 -14.87 1.73 -7.29
C ARG A 72 -16.17 2.56 -7.26
N SER A 73 -16.10 3.77 -6.70
CA SER A 73 -17.26 4.67 -6.61
C SER A 73 -16.85 6.13 -6.78
N GLY A 74 -17.59 6.89 -7.58
CA GLY A 74 -17.26 8.25 -8.00
C GLY A 74 -16.13 8.27 -9.03
N GLY A 75 -16.35 8.95 -10.17
CA GLY A 75 -15.43 9.04 -11.31
C GLY A 75 -14.08 9.70 -11.00
N ALA A 76 -13.64 10.66 -11.82
CA ALA A 76 -12.30 11.26 -11.69
C ALA A 76 -12.01 11.85 -10.28
N GLY A 77 -13.00 12.49 -9.64
CA GLY A 77 -12.83 13.03 -8.28
C GLY A 77 -12.69 11.96 -7.17
N GLY A 78 -13.36 10.82 -7.32
CA GLY A 78 -13.22 9.68 -6.40
C GLY A 78 -11.86 8.99 -6.53
N PHE A 79 -11.33 8.94 -7.75
CA PHE A 79 -9.98 8.43 -8.05
C PHE A 79 -8.88 9.26 -7.36
N PHE A 80 -8.88 10.59 -7.54
CA PHE A 80 -7.88 11.46 -6.91
C PHE A 80 -7.92 11.39 -5.38
N ARG A 81 -9.12 11.31 -4.79
CA ARG A 81 -9.26 11.16 -3.32
C ARG A 81 -8.66 9.84 -2.83
N ARG A 82 -8.88 8.73 -3.55
CA ARG A 82 -8.30 7.43 -3.19
C ARG A 82 -6.79 7.39 -3.41
N LEU A 83 -6.31 8.03 -4.47
CA LEU A 83 -4.88 8.16 -4.75
C LEU A 83 -4.17 8.91 -3.62
N SER A 84 -4.72 10.06 -3.19
CA SER A 84 -4.14 10.82 -2.08
C SER A 84 -4.20 10.07 -0.75
N GLN A 85 -5.29 9.36 -0.47
CA GLN A 85 -5.39 8.48 0.70
C GLN A 85 -4.34 7.36 0.66
N PHE A 86 -4.19 6.68 -0.47
CA PHE A 86 -3.18 5.63 -0.66
C PHE A 86 -1.76 6.18 -0.46
N TYR A 87 -1.48 7.36 -1.02
CA TYR A 87 -0.20 8.05 -0.88
C TYR A 87 0.10 8.38 0.58
N LEU A 88 -0.85 8.99 1.31
CA LEU A 88 -0.71 9.32 2.72
C LEU A 88 -0.49 8.09 3.59
N VAL A 89 -1.27 7.02 3.37
CA VAL A 89 -1.11 5.75 4.10
C VAL A 89 0.25 5.13 3.82
N SER A 90 0.73 5.19 2.57
CA SER A 90 2.07 4.71 2.18
C SER A 90 3.18 5.50 2.86
N LEU A 91 3.03 6.82 2.97
CA LEU A 91 3.98 7.72 3.63
C LEU A 91 4.09 7.44 5.13
N VAL A 92 2.96 7.23 5.80
CA VAL A 92 2.93 6.82 7.21
C VAL A 92 3.55 5.43 7.38
N GLY A 93 3.25 4.50 6.48
CA GLY A 93 3.87 3.18 6.49
C GLY A 93 5.40 3.24 6.34
N ALA A 94 5.92 4.11 5.46
CA ALA A 94 7.35 4.34 5.31
C ALA A 94 7.97 4.90 6.60
N ALA A 95 7.30 5.84 7.27
CA ALA A 95 7.73 6.34 8.57
C ALA A 95 7.77 5.24 9.64
N ILE A 96 6.78 4.33 9.65
CA ILE A 96 6.76 3.16 10.54
C ILE A 96 7.91 2.20 10.20
N GLN A 97 8.14 1.89 8.92
CA GLN A 97 9.28 1.06 8.51
C GLN A 97 10.58 1.62 9.07
N TRP A 98 10.82 2.92 8.88
CA TRP A 98 12.01 3.59 9.36
C TRP A 98 12.10 3.57 10.89
N GLY A 99 11.01 3.90 11.58
CA GLY A 99 10.92 3.91 13.04
C GLY A 99 11.05 2.53 13.68
N VAL A 100 10.78 1.44 12.95
CA VAL A 100 10.99 0.07 13.41
C VAL A 100 12.41 -0.41 13.08
N ALA A 101 12.89 -0.17 11.87
CA ALA A 101 14.20 -0.64 11.43
C ALA A 101 15.35 0.00 12.22
N MET A 102 15.25 1.30 12.51
CA MET A 102 16.31 2.06 13.18
C MET A 102 16.62 1.54 14.60
N PRO A 103 15.66 1.37 15.52
CA PRO A 103 15.94 0.82 16.86
C PRO A 103 16.33 -0.66 16.86
N LEU A 104 15.87 -1.46 15.87
CA LEU A 104 16.27 -2.86 15.71
C LEU A 104 17.75 -2.98 15.32
N CYS A 105 18.22 -2.15 14.38
CA CYS A 105 19.64 -2.06 14.00
C CYS A 105 20.49 -1.49 15.13
N TYR A 106 20.11 -0.32 15.66
CA TYR A 106 21.05 0.52 16.40
C TYR A 106 21.04 0.36 17.93
N ARG A 107 19.97 -0.18 18.55
CA ARG A 107 19.81 -0.01 20.01
C ARG A 107 19.42 -1.22 20.83
N THR A 108 19.02 -2.36 20.27
CA THR A 108 18.37 -3.38 21.11
C THR A 108 18.76 -4.84 20.88
N LEU A 109 19.12 -5.27 19.67
CA LEU A 109 19.20 -6.71 19.37
C LEU A 109 20.39 -7.16 18.50
N GLY A 110 21.21 -6.24 17.96
CA GLY A 110 22.33 -6.59 17.07
C GLY A 110 21.90 -7.37 15.82
N VAL A 111 20.64 -7.17 15.39
CA VAL A 111 20.07 -7.85 14.24
C VAL A 111 20.77 -7.34 12.97
N PRO A 112 21.19 -8.23 12.05
CA PRO A 112 21.73 -7.82 10.77
C PRO A 112 20.81 -6.84 10.06
N ASP A 113 21.37 -5.79 9.47
CA ASP A 113 20.61 -4.67 8.89
C ASP A 113 19.53 -5.12 7.91
N MET A 114 19.85 -6.17 7.15
CA MET A 114 18.95 -6.81 6.19
C MET A 114 17.67 -7.36 6.85
N LEU A 115 17.79 -7.99 8.02
CA LEU A 115 16.66 -8.53 8.78
C LEU A 115 15.83 -7.41 9.43
N ALA A 116 16.47 -6.37 9.96
CA ALA A 116 15.77 -5.22 10.51
C ALA A 116 14.93 -4.49 9.45
N VAL A 117 15.47 -4.32 8.24
CA VAL A 117 14.76 -3.76 7.08
C VAL A 117 13.59 -4.66 6.65
N LEU A 118 13.79 -5.98 6.58
CA LEU A 118 12.73 -6.95 6.24
C LEU A 118 11.56 -6.88 7.23
N ILE A 119 11.85 -6.84 8.54
CA ILE A 119 10.82 -6.72 9.59
C ILE A 119 10.08 -5.38 9.44
N GLY A 120 10.81 -4.28 9.22
CA GLY A 120 10.22 -2.97 8.98
C GLY A 120 9.27 -2.95 7.78
N ILE A 121 9.68 -3.56 6.65
CA ILE A 121 8.83 -3.70 5.45
C ILE A 121 7.57 -4.50 5.77
N GLY A 122 7.69 -5.61 6.50
CA GLY A 122 6.55 -6.45 6.89
C GLY A 122 5.52 -5.68 7.72
N VAL A 123 5.98 -4.97 8.76
CA VAL A 123 5.13 -4.15 9.63
C VAL A 123 4.48 -3.01 8.84
N ALA A 124 5.26 -2.30 8.01
CA ALA A 124 4.75 -1.20 7.20
C ALA A 124 3.74 -1.66 6.14
N THR A 125 3.94 -2.84 5.55
CA THR A 125 3.01 -3.44 4.58
C THR A 125 1.70 -3.84 5.26
N GLY A 126 1.78 -4.44 6.45
CA GLY A 126 0.59 -4.75 7.26
C GLY A 126 -0.21 -3.50 7.61
N TRP A 127 0.47 -2.45 8.08
CA TRP A 127 -0.16 -1.16 8.37
C TRP A 127 -0.79 -0.53 7.12
N ASN A 128 -0.05 -0.51 6.02
CA ASN A 128 -0.52 -0.02 4.72
C ASN A 128 -1.79 -0.72 4.27
N PHE A 129 -1.82 -2.05 4.37
CA PHE A 129 -2.97 -2.83 3.96
C PHE A 129 -4.19 -2.57 4.82
N LEU A 130 -4.03 -2.57 6.15
CA LEU A 130 -5.15 -2.39 7.08
C LEU A 130 -5.81 -1.01 6.93
N LEU A 131 -5.02 0.05 6.86
CA LEU A 131 -5.56 1.39 6.66
C LEU A 131 -6.20 1.55 5.29
N ASN A 132 -5.60 1.00 4.23
CA ASN A 132 -6.22 1.04 2.92
C ASN A 132 -7.54 0.25 2.89
N LEU A 133 -7.62 -0.88 3.58
CA LEU A 133 -8.81 -1.70 3.67
C LEU A 133 -9.96 -1.01 4.43
N ILE A 134 -9.64 -0.32 5.53
CA ILE A 134 -10.62 0.29 6.44
C ILE A 134 -11.00 1.70 5.98
N TRP A 135 -10.06 2.47 5.45
CA TRP A 135 -10.22 3.90 5.22
C TRP A 135 -10.32 4.27 3.74
N THR A 136 -9.38 3.81 2.90
CA THR A 136 -9.36 4.12 1.46
C THR A 136 -10.52 3.47 0.71
N TRP A 137 -10.83 2.21 1.04
CA TRP A 137 -11.92 1.45 0.43
C TRP A 137 -13.00 1.05 1.43
N LYS A 138 -13.46 1.98 2.26
CA LYS A 138 -14.58 1.72 3.18
C LYS A 138 -15.83 1.29 2.40
N LYS A 139 -16.44 0.14 2.74
CA LYS A 139 -17.77 -0.21 2.22
C LYS A 139 -18.74 0.81 2.81
N SER A 140 -19.38 1.64 1.98
CA SER A 140 -20.60 2.32 2.44
C SER A 140 -21.61 1.23 2.75
N SER A 141 -21.99 1.12 4.02
CA SER A 141 -23.17 0.35 4.41
C SER A 141 -24.33 0.90 3.59
N ALA A 142 -24.82 0.11 2.64
CA ALA A 142 -26.01 0.46 1.89
C ALA A 142 -27.11 0.77 2.90
N ALA A 143 -27.73 1.94 2.74
CA ALA A 143 -28.87 2.36 3.51
C ALA A 143 -29.90 1.23 3.56
N THR A 144 -30.33 0.87 4.77
CA THR A 144 -31.47 0.00 4.99
C THR A 144 -32.63 0.52 4.13
N PRO A 145 -33.23 -0.28 3.24
CA PRO A 145 -34.39 0.18 2.47
C PRO A 145 -35.47 0.60 3.46
N LYS A 146 -35.92 1.86 3.37
CA LYS A 146 -37.07 2.35 4.15
C LYS A 146 -38.28 1.47 3.76
N PRO A 147 -38.99 0.85 4.71
CA PRO A 147 -40.15 0.04 4.38
C PRO A 147 -41.20 0.89 3.65
N PRO A 148 -41.93 0.32 2.67
CA PRO A 148 -42.97 1.04 1.95
C PRO A 148 -44.01 1.55 2.96
N THR A 149 -44.24 2.86 2.93
CA THR A 149 -45.37 3.50 3.61
C THR A 149 -46.65 2.98 2.97
N ALA A 150 -47.42 2.21 3.75
CA ALA A 150 -48.77 1.79 3.42
C ALA A 150 -49.75 2.97 3.48
#